data_AF-A0A5D5AV01-F1
#
_entry.id   AF-A0A5D5AV01-F1
#
_cell.length_a   1.000
_cell.length_b   1.000
_cell.length_c   1.000
_cell.angle_alpha   90.00
_cell.angle_beta   90.00
_cell.angle_gamma   90.00
#
_symmetry.space_group_name_H-M   'P 1'
#
loop_
_entity.id
_entity.type
_entity.pdbx_description
1 polymer ?
#
loop_
_entity_poly.entity_id
_entity_poly.type
_entity_poly.pdbx_seq_one_letter_code
_entity_poly.pdbx_strand_id
1 'polypeptide(L)' 'MLWLVVGVVLIGLGLAGVRYAPAIVEAQHRQGMTPYAGEESLEDDDRVSVTRGVGVVAVLGGLFVVAYSVGVF' A
#
# COMPACT_ATOMS: atom_id res chain seq x y z
N MET A 1 -13.05 -14.95 -13.36
CA MET A 1 -13.66 -14.36 -12.14
C MET A 1 -12.66 -14.13 -11.02
N LEU A 2 -11.77 -15.08 -10.70
CA LEU A 2 -10.77 -14.92 -9.63
C LEU A 2 -9.89 -13.66 -9.80
N TRP A 3 -9.38 -13.39 -11.00
CA TRP A 3 -8.55 -12.20 -11.27
C TRP A 3 -9.27 -10.87 -11.05
N LEU A 4 -10.57 -10.82 -11.33
CA LEU A 4 -11.38 -9.63 -11.02
C LEU A 4 -11.46 -9.39 -9.51
N VAL A 5 -11.66 -10.45 -8.73
CA VAL A 5 -11.68 -10.37 -7.27
C VAL A 5 -10.31 -9.89 -6.76
N VAL A 6 -9.22 -10.46 -7.27
CA VAL A 6 -7.86 -10.03 -6.91
C VAL A 6 -7.64 -8.55 -7.21
N GLY A 7 -8.03 -8.08 -8.40
CA GLY A 7 -7.89 -6.68 -8.79
C GLY A 7 -8.70 -5.74 -7.89
N VAL A 8 -9.95 -6.09 -7.57
CA VAL A 8 -10.79 -5.29 -6.65
C VAL A 8 -10.21 -5.27 -5.23
N VAL A 9 -9.71 -6.39 -4.73
CA VAL A 9 -9.05 -6.47 -3.42
C VAL A 9 -7.79 -5.61 -3.38
N LEU A 10 -6.96 -5.66 -4.43
CA LEU A 10 -5.76 -4.80 -4.54
C LEU A 10 -6.12 -3.31 -4.51
N ILE A 11 -7.18 -2.90 -5.22
CA ILE A 11 -7.68 -1.53 -5.19
C ILE A 11 -8.13 -1.15 -3.76
N GLY A 12 -8.93 -2.01 -3.12
CA GLY A 12 -9.41 -1.77 -1.76
C GLY A 12 -8.26 -1.64 -0.75
N LEU A 13 -7.30 -2.56 -0.79
CA LEU A 13 -6.11 -2.53 0.06
C LEU A 13 -5.22 -1.33 -0.23
N GLY A 14 -5.03 -0.97 -1.50
CA GLY A 14 -4.26 0.19 -1.90
C GLY A 14 -4.87 1.49 -1.37
N LEU A 15 -6.18 1.68 -1.54
CA LEU A 15 -6.91 2.83 -0.99
C LEU A 15 -6.83 2.88 0.54
N ALA A 16 -6.98 1.74 1.21
CA ALA A 16 -6.82 1.65 2.65
C ALA A 16 -5.38 2.01 3.08
N GLY A 17 -4.37 1.52 2.37
CA GLY A 17 -2.96 1.84 2.60
C GLY A 17 -2.68 3.33 2.48
N VAL A 18 -3.20 4.02 1.45
CA VAL A 18 -3.05 5.47 1.29
C VAL A 18 -3.75 6.22 2.43
N ARG A 19 -5.00 5.84 2.74
CA ARG A 19 -5.85 6.54 3.72
C ARG A 19 -5.37 6.37 5.16
N TYR A 20 -4.84 5.20 5.49
CA TYR A 20 -4.45 4.82 6.84
C TYR A 20 -2.93 4.73 7.04
N ALA A 21 -2.11 5.14 6.06
CA ALA A 21 -0.65 5.18 6.16
C ALA A 21 -0.10 5.66 7.52
N PRO A 22 -0.51 6.82 8.08
CA PRO A 22 0.00 7.27 9.38
C PRO A 22 -0.35 6.30 10.52
N ALA A 23 -1.56 5.73 10.53
CA ALA A 23 -1.97 4.76 11.55
C ALA A 23 -1.24 3.42 11.41
N ILE A 24 -0.90 3.03 10.18
CA ILE A 24 -0.12 1.82 9.88
C ILE A 24 1.32 2.00 10.39
N VAL A 25 1.96 3.13 10.08
CA VAL A 25 3.33 3.41 10.54
C VAL A 25 3.39 3.48 12.06
N GLU A 26 2.42 4.14 12.71
CA GLU A 26 2.31 4.18 14.17
C GLU A 26 2.11 2.78 14.79
N ALA A 27 1.30 1.93 14.15
CA ALA A 27 1.14 0.54 14.59
C ALA A 27 2.45 -0.26 14.43
N GLN A 28 3.18 -0.08 13.34
CA GLN A 28 4.48 -0.72 13.10
C GLN A 28 5.53 -0.26 14.11
N HIS A 29 5.53 1.03 14.46
CA HIS A 29 6.41 1.59 15.48
C HIS A 29 6.14 0.94 16.85
N ARG A 30 4.87 0.87 17.28
CA ARG A 30 4.48 0.21 18.53
C ARG A 30 4.81 -1.28 18.57
N GLN A 31 4.86 -1.94 17.42
CA GLN A 31 5.22 -3.36 17.31
C GLN A 31 6.74 -3.59 17.19
N GLY A 32 7.56 -2.54 17.23
CA GLY A 32 9.01 -2.65 17.07
C GLY A 32 9.42 -3.12 15.67
N MET A 33 8.54 -3.00 14.68
CA MET A 33 8.78 -3.44 13.29
C MET A 33 9.51 -2.38 12.46
N THR A 34 10.23 -1.48 13.11
CA THR A 34 10.91 -0.34 12.49
C THR A 34 12.39 -0.69 12.27
N PRO A 35 12.81 -1.15 11.06
CA PRO A 35 14.12 -1.79 10.86
C PRO A 35 15.30 -0.83 10.98
N TYR A 36 15.02 0.47 10.90
CA TYR A 36 16.00 1.56 10.88
C TYR A 36 15.78 2.48 12.08
N ALA A 37 16.00 1.99 13.29
CA ALA A 37 15.94 2.79 14.51
C ALA A 37 17.32 3.37 14.94
N GLY A 38 18.36 3.19 14.10
CA GLY A 38 19.72 3.71 14.30
C GLY A 38 20.03 4.97 13.47
N GLU A 39 21.31 5.28 13.24
CA GLU A 39 21.78 6.52 12.57
C GLU A 39 21.25 6.74 11.12
N GLU A 40 20.74 5.70 10.46
CA GLU A 40 20.05 5.75 9.17
C GLU A 40 18.51 5.72 9.32
N SER A 41 17.96 6.30 10.39
CA SER A 41 16.52 6.27 10.64
C SER A 41 15.77 7.11 9.60
N LEU A 42 14.98 6.46 8.75
CA LEU A 42 13.92 7.15 8.00
C LEU A 42 13.02 7.88 8.99
N GLU A 43 12.80 9.17 8.73
CA GLU A 43 11.85 10.00 9.46
C GLU A 43 10.43 9.41 9.31
N ASP A 44 9.58 9.56 10.33
CA ASP A 44 8.24 8.95 10.30
C ASP A 44 7.40 9.45 9.12
N ASP A 45 7.61 10.71 8.71
CA ASP A 45 6.97 11.29 7.53
C ASP A 45 7.39 10.59 6.23
N ASP A 46 8.66 10.21 6.08
CA ASP A 46 9.14 9.44 4.93
C ASP A 46 8.52 8.05 4.89
N ARG A 47 8.37 7.40 6.05
CA ARG A 47 7.71 6.08 6.15
C ARG A 47 6.24 6.17 5.76
N VAL A 48 5.56 7.24 6.17
CA VAL A 48 4.18 7.51 5.76
C VAL A 48 4.11 7.76 4.25
N SER A 49 5.05 8.53 3.70
CA SER A 49 5.15 8.80 2.25
C SER A 49 5.34 7.52 1.44
N VAL A 50 6.29 6.66 1.82
CA VAL A 50 6.53 5.35 1.19
C VAL A 50 5.30 4.45 1.31
N THR A 51 4.66 4.39 2.47
CA THR A 51 3.45 3.58 2.69
C THR A 51 2.31 4.04 1.78
N ARG A 52 2.13 5.36 1.62
CA ARG A 52 1.17 5.90 0.64
C ARG A 52 1.56 5.53 -0.78
N GLY A 53 2.84 5.63 -1.14
CA GLY A 53 3.35 5.24 -2.45
C GLY A 53 3.04 3.78 -2.79
N VAL A 54 3.29 2.86 -1.86
CA VAL A 54 2.93 1.44 -2.02
C VAL A 54 1.42 1.26 -2.20
N GLY A 55 0.62 1.99 -1.42
CA GLY A 55 -0.84 2.01 -1.58
C GLY A 55 -1.27 2.44 -2.99
N VAL A 56 -0.68 3.50 -3.55
CA VAL A 56 -0.95 3.95 -4.92
C VAL A 56 -0.56 2.88 -5.94
N VAL A 57 0.61 2.26 -5.80
CA VAL A 57 1.06 1.17 -6.69
C VAL A 57 0.09 0.00 -6.66
N ALA A 58 -0.41 -0.38 -5.49
CA ALA A 58 -1.41 -1.44 -5.36
C ALA A 58 -2.73 -1.09 -6.07
N VAL A 59 -3.19 0.17 -5.98
CA VAL A 59 -4.36 0.63 -6.74
C VAL A 59 -4.11 0.54 -8.24
N LEU A 60 -2.97 1.03 -8.73
CA LEU A 60 -2.63 0.99 -10.15
C LEU A 60 -2.52 -0.45 -10.68
N GLY A 61 -1.86 -1.33 -9.93
CA GLY A 61 -1.78 -2.76 -10.27
C GLY A 61 -3.14 -3.43 -10.27
N GLY A 62 -3.99 -3.14 -9.28
CA GLY A 62 -5.36 -3.66 -9.23
C GLY A 62 -6.21 -3.18 -10.41
N LEU A 63 -6.13 -1.89 -10.77
CA LEU A 63 -6.80 -1.33 -11.95
C LEU A 63 -6.33 -2.02 -13.24
N PHE A 64 -5.03 -2.25 -13.39
CA PHE A 64 -4.47 -2.96 -14.53
C PHE A 64 -5.01 -4.40 -14.62
N VAL A 65 -5.02 -5.14 -13.51
CA VAL A 65 -5.57 -6.51 -13.45
C VAL A 65 -7.05 -6.52 -13.81
N VAL A 66 -7.85 -5.58 -13.30
CA VAL A 66 -9.28 -5.47 -13.65
C VAL A 66 -9.44 -5.19 -15.13
N ALA A 67 -8.75 -4.19 -15.67
CA ALA A 67 -8.87 -3.76 -17.06
C ALA A 67 -8.47 -4.87 -18.04
N TYR A 68 -7.37 -5.58 -17.77
CA TYR A 68 -6.97 -6.76 -18.54
C TYR A 68 -8.02 -7.87 -18.46
N SER A 69 -8.58 -8.13 -17.27
CA SER A 69 -9.56 -9.20 -17.07
C SER A 69 -10.91 -8.96 -17.76
N VAL A 70 -11.27 -7.70 -18.05
CA VAL A 70 -12.49 -7.34 -18.78
C VAL A 70 -12.25 -7.07 -20.28
N GLY A 71 -11.03 -7.25 -20.77
CA GLY A 71 -10.68 -7.05 -22.18
C GLY A 71 -10.57 -5.59 -22.61
N VAL A 72 -10.26 -4.69 -21.68
CA VAL A 72 -9.99 -3.27 -21.97
C VAL A 72 -8.53 -3.06 -22.43
N PHE A 73 -7.63 -3.98 -22.08
CA PHE A 73 -6.21 -4.02 -22.48
C PHE A 73 -5.82 -5.42 -22.95
#